data_AF-E3NEQ0-F1
#
_entry.id   AF-E3NEQ0-F1
#
_cell.length_a   1.000
_cell.length_b   1.000
_cell.length_c   1.000
_cell.angle_alpha   90.00
_cell.angle_beta   90.00
_cell.angle_gamma   90.00
#
_symmetry.space_group_name_H-M   'P 1'
#
loop_
_entity.id
_entity.type
_entity.pdbx_description
1 polymer ?
#
loop_
_entity_poly.entity_id
_entity_poly.type
_entity_poly.pdbx_seq_one_letter_code
_entity_poly.pdbx_strand_id
1 'polypeptide(L)'
;MKNHFGIGILLSLLICVHGAYVNAETGRKFDPQQLLSEINEKRREWAEKFQIPNMNELNYNMELEEKAKEMRTCDNLTSGIDYMYTVISIGQGLTIPQVESVEEQLNMTIDTFPGLIIPEQSKIGCAEIECRGRDNTRDSILCLTGPKLEFRYEDLKTGPPGSECPNGKGKNGLCFSEEKSISNGFGPKEDLENREPKGGEEKNSSSYGISGLVFCFIFMISGLIGE
;
A
#
# COMPACT_ATOMS: atom_id res chain seq x y z
N MET A 1 28.16 55.47 -3.03
CA MET A 1 28.22 53.99 -3.02
C MET A 1 26.94 53.45 -2.39
N LYS A 2 25.87 53.40 -3.16
CA LYS A 2 24.59 52.77 -2.82
C LYS A 2 24.30 51.88 -4.03
N ASN A 3 23.99 50.60 -3.81
CA ASN A 3 23.50 49.59 -4.78
C ASN A 3 24.15 48.19 -4.66
N HIS A 4 25.16 47.97 -3.80
CA HIS A 4 25.73 46.62 -3.62
C HIS A 4 25.05 45.77 -2.54
N PHE A 5 24.27 46.38 -1.63
CA PHE A 5 23.69 45.67 -0.48
C PHE A 5 22.39 44.91 -0.82
N GLY A 6 21.58 45.42 -1.74
CA GLY A 6 20.32 44.77 -2.16
C GLY A 6 20.51 43.56 -3.08
N ILE A 7 21.61 43.53 -3.85
CA ILE A 7 21.88 42.46 -4.83
C ILE A 7 22.36 41.18 -4.12
N GLY A 8 23.13 41.30 -3.03
CA GLY A 8 23.62 40.15 -2.26
C GLY A 8 22.51 39.42 -1.46
N ILE A 9 21.52 40.17 -0.96
CA ILE A 9 20.37 39.60 -0.25
C ILE A 9 19.42 38.88 -1.22
N LEU A 10 19.26 39.40 -2.44
CA LEU A 10 18.42 38.75 -3.46
C LEU A 10 19.05 37.46 -4.01
N LEU A 11 20.37 37.42 -4.18
CA LEU A 11 21.09 36.22 -4.65
C LEU A 11 21.15 35.11 -3.59
N SER A 12 21.22 35.44 -2.30
CA SER A 12 21.23 34.45 -1.22
C SER A 12 19.87 33.76 -1.03
N LEU A 13 18.76 34.49 -1.22
CA LEU A 13 17.41 33.91 -1.20
C LEU A 13 17.18 32.94 -2.37
N LEU A 14 17.74 33.21 -3.54
CA LEU A 14 17.66 32.31 -4.70
C LEU A 14 18.36 30.97 -4.47
N ILE A 15 19.47 30.93 -3.74
CA ILE A 15 20.19 29.69 -3.44
C ILE A 15 19.43 28.83 -2.42
N CYS A 16 18.73 29.44 -1.46
CA CYS A 16 17.89 28.71 -0.50
C CYS A 16 16.68 28.04 -1.16
N VAL A 17 16.10 28.66 -2.19
CA VAL A 17 14.98 28.08 -2.94
C VAL A 17 15.44 26.93 -3.84
N HIS A 18 16.64 27.01 -4.45
CA HIS A 18 17.18 25.91 -5.25
C HIS A 18 17.70 24.75 -4.40
N GLY A 19 18.26 25.01 -3.20
CA GLY A 19 18.72 23.95 -2.30
C GLY A 19 17.59 23.09 -1.72
N ALA A 20 16.38 23.64 -1.60
CA ALA A 20 15.19 22.89 -1.21
C ALA A 20 14.49 22.16 -2.38
N TYR A 21 14.83 22.52 -3.63
CA TYR A 21 14.27 21.87 -4.83
C TYR A 21 15.05 20.64 -5.28
N VAL A 22 16.29 20.45 -4.78
CA VAL A 22 17.11 19.29 -5.13
C VAL A 22 16.72 18.09 -4.27
N ASN A 23 16.06 17.14 -4.92
CA ASN A 23 15.87 15.73 -4.58
C ASN A 23 14.88 15.39 -3.45
N ALA A 24 13.59 15.54 -3.74
CA ALA A 24 12.55 14.68 -3.17
C ALA A 24 12.02 13.69 -4.24
N GLU A 25 12.92 12.98 -4.93
CA GLU A 25 12.58 11.65 -5.46
C GLU A 25 12.96 10.61 -4.40
N THR A 26 12.32 10.68 -3.24
CA THR A 26 12.22 9.50 -2.39
C THR A 26 11.32 8.51 -3.13
N GLY A 27 11.92 7.59 -3.88
CA GLY A 27 11.20 6.50 -4.52
C GLY A 27 10.21 5.88 -3.55
N ARG A 28 8.96 5.70 -3.98
CA ARG A 28 7.90 5.13 -3.16
C ARG A 28 8.35 3.74 -2.72
N LYS A 29 8.71 3.61 -1.44
CA LYS A 29 9.07 2.30 -0.87
C LYS A 29 7.83 1.41 -0.89
N PHE A 30 7.98 0.18 -1.38
CA PHE A 30 6.93 -0.82 -1.30
C PHE A 30 6.51 -1.05 0.17
N ASP A 31 5.22 -0.91 0.44
CA ASP A 31 4.59 -1.23 1.72
C ASP A 31 3.51 -2.30 1.47
N PRO A 32 3.74 -3.56 1.91
CA PRO A 32 2.80 -4.64 1.69
C PRO A 32 1.41 -4.40 2.28
N GLN A 33 1.32 -3.68 3.40
CA GLN A 33 0.02 -3.43 4.06
C GLN A 33 -0.74 -2.30 3.39
N GLN A 34 -0.03 -1.29 2.90
CA GLN A 34 -0.64 -0.29 2.03
C GLN A 34 -1.21 -0.96 0.76
N LEU A 35 -0.44 -1.84 0.12
CA LEU A 35 -0.91 -2.56 -1.07
C LEU A 35 -2.12 -3.46 -0.76
N LEU A 36 -2.11 -4.17 0.37
CA LEU A 36 -3.26 -4.97 0.80
C LEU A 36 -4.52 -4.12 0.92
N SER A 37 -4.42 -2.95 1.54
CA SER A 37 -5.54 -2.02 1.68
C SER A 37 -6.06 -1.54 0.32
N GLU A 38 -5.16 -1.22 -0.61
CA GLU A 38 -5.51 -0.80 -1.98
C GLU A 38 -6.21 -1.93 -2.75
N ILE A 39 -5.75 -3.18 -2.61
CA ILE A 39 -6.36 -4.36 -3.23
C ILE A 39 -7.74 -4.63 -2.65
N ASN A 40 -7.91 -4.61 -1.32
CA ASN A 40 -9.20 -4.83 -0.70
C ASN A 40 -10.21 -3.74 -1.06
N GLU A 41 -9.78 -2.48 -1.17
CA GLU A 41 -10.67 -1.42 -1.65
C GLU A 41 -11.10 -1.65 -3.10
N LYS A 42 -10.18 -2.09 -3.98
CA LYS A 42 -10.55 -2.48 -5.35
C LYS A 42 -11.48 -3.68 -5.42
N ARG A 43 -11.30 -4.68 -4.56
CA ARG A 43 -12.23 -5.81 -4.43
C ARG A 43 -13.62 -5.35 -4.02
N ARG A 44 -13.72 -4.37 -3.13
CA ARG A 44 -15.01 -3.75 -2.77
C ARG A 44 -15.64 -3.04 -3.97
N GLU A 45 -14.88 -2.20 -4.67
CA GLU A 45 -15.36 -1.51 -5.87
C GLU A 45 -15.84 -2.49 -6.95
N TRP A 46 -15.09 -3.57 -7.20
CA TRP A 46 -15.47 -4.62 -8.15
C TRP A 46 -16.71 -5.38 -7.69
N ALA A 47 -16.83 -5.70 -6.40
CA ALA A 47 -18.02 -6.35 -5.87
C ALA A 47 -19.27 -5.49 -6.07
N GLU A 48 -19.18 -4.18 -5.80
CA GLU A 48 -20.25 -3.23 -6.05
C GLU A 48 -20.59 -3.09 -7.53
N LYS A 49 -19.57 -2.97 -8.38
CA LYS A 49 -19.75 -2.73 -9.81
C LYS A 49 -20.30 -3.96 -10.54
N PHE A 50 -19.77 -5.13 -10.26
CA PHE A 50 -20.11 -6.38 -10.93
C PHE A 50 -21.18 -7.19 -10.20
N GLN A 51 -21.72 -6.65 -9.10
CA GLN A 51 -22.76 -7.28 -8.28
C GLN A 51 -22.30 -8.67 -7.80
N ILE A 52 -21.18 -8.72 -7.08
CA ILE A 52 -20.62 -9.96 -6.54
C ILE A 52 -21.01 -10.07 -5.06
N PRO A 53 -21.84 -11.06 -4.68
CA PRO A 53 -22.45 -11.09 -3.35
C PRO A 53 -21.55 -11.69 -2.26
N ASN A 54 -20.48 -12.41 -2.62
CA ASN A 54 -19.64 -13.20 -1.72
C ASN A 54 -18.14 -12.86 -1.80
N MET A 55 -17.77 -11.61 -2.13
CA MET A 55 -16.38 -11.19 -2.23
C MET A 55 -15.71 -11.16 -0.85
N ASN A 56 -14.73 -12.04 -0.61
CA ASN A 56 -13.99 -12.07 0.65
C ASN A 56 -12.98 -10.91 0.74
N GLU A 57 -12.78 -10.42 1.97
CA GLU A 57 -11.60 -9.64 2.33
C GLU A 57 -10.35 -10.53 2.24
N LEU A 58 -9.27 -10.01 1.66
CA LEU A 58 -7.98 -10.66 1.69
C LEU A 58 -7.25 -10.31 2.99
N ASN A 59 -6.55 -11.28 3.57
CA ASN A 59 -5.63 -11.05 4.68
C ASN A 59 -4.20 -11.33 4.23
N TYR A 60 -3.28 -10.58 4.83
CA TYR A 60 -1.88 -10.77 4.55
C TYR A 60 -1.39 -12.14 5.05
N ASN A 61 -0.67 -12.86 4.22
CA ASN A 61 -0.13 -14.17 4.52
C ASN A 61 1.39 -14.18 4.26
N MET A 62 2.15 -14.34 5.35
CA MET A 62 3.62 -14.33 5.29
C MET A 62 4.20 -15.52 4.52
N GLU A 63 3.53 -16.68 4.51
CA GLU A 63 4.03 -17.85 3.75
C GLU A 63 3.95 -17.60 2.23
N LEU A 64 2.87 -16.96 1.77
CA LEU A 64 2.74 -16.52 0.39
C LEU A 64 3.73 -15.40 0.05
N GLU A 65 4.02 -14.49 0.99
CA GLU A 65 5.06 -13.45 0.81
C GLU A 65 6.44 -14.08 0.62
N GLU A 66 6.86 -15.01 1.48
CA GLU A 66 8.15 -15.69 1.36
C GLU A 66 8.25 -16.45 0.03
N LYS A 67 7.17 -17.12 -0.39
CA LYS A 67 7.13 -17.77 -1.70
C LYS A 67 7.22 -16.79 -2.86
N ALA A 68 6.63 -15.60 -2.74
CA ALA A 68 6.77 -14.54 -3.74
C ALA A 68 8.22 -14.05 -3.82
N LYS A 69 8.93 -13.91 -2.69
CA LYS A 69 10.35 -13.49 -2.64
C LYS A 69 11.30 -14.49 -3.31
N GLU A 70 10.93 -15.77 -3.38
CA GLU A 70 11.68 -16.79 -4.10
C GLU A 70 11.62 -16.57 -5.62
N MET A 71 10.51 -16.02 -6.12
CA MET A 71 10.28 -15.72 -7.54
C MET A 71 10.82 -14.34 -7.91
N ARG A 72 12.15 -14.20 -7.99
CA ARG A 72 12.83 -12.91 -8.17
C ARG A 72 12.68 -12.26 -9.55
N THR A 73 12.35 -13.04 -10.58
CA THR A 73 12.18 -12.53 -11.94
C THR A 73 10.92 -13.05 -12.61
N CYS A 74 10.43 -12.29 -13.60
CA CYS A 74 9.28 -12.69 -14.42
C CYS A 74 9.48 -14.00 -15.21
N ASP A 75 10.70 -14.56 -15.28
CA ASP A 75 11.01 -15.76 -16.06
C ASP A 75 10.51 -17.06 -15.41
N ASN A 76 10.30 -17.05 -14.09
CA ASN A 76 9.97 -18.25 -13.29
C ASN A 76 8.62 -18.13 -12.55
N LEU A 77 7.71 -17.29 -13.05
CA LEU A 77 6.39 -17.13 -12.44
C LEU A 77 5.56 -18.39 -12.61
N THR A 78 5.05 -18.91 -11.50
CA THR A 78 4.22 -20.12 -11.50
C THR A 78 3.11 -19.99 -10.48
N SER A 79 1.88 -20.33 -10.89
CA SER A 79 0.79 -20.59 -9.94
C SER A 79 1.05 -21.94 -9.25
N GLY A 80 0.65 -22.05 -7.98
CA GLY A 80 0.77 -23.28 -7.23
C GLY A 80 -0.52 -24.07 -7.17
N ILE A 81 -0.55 -25.07 -6.28
CA ILE A 81 -1.74 -25.89 -6.04
C ILE A 81 -2.82 -25.08 -5.29
N ASP A 82 -2.40 -24.07 -4.52
CA ASP A 82 -3.23 -23.30 -3.60
C ASP A 82 -3.05 -21.77 -3.74
N TYR A 83 -2.48 -21.30 -4.85
CA TYR A 83 -2.37 -19.86 -5.12
C TYR A 83 -2.23 -19.54 -6.61
N MET A 84 -2.70 -18.36 -6.99
CA MET A 84 -2.46 -17.70 -8.28
C MET A 84 -1.45 -16.57 -8.13
N TYR A 85 -0.60 -16.38 -9.13
CA TYR A 85 0.23 -15.19 -9.20
C TYR A 85 -0.49 -14.03 -9.89
N THR A 86 -0.13 -12.80 -9.53
CA THR A 86 -0.55 -11.58 -10.20
C THR A 86 0.63 -10.60 -10.15
N VAL A 87 1.01 -10.04 -11.29
CA VAL A 87 2.07 -9.03 -11.38
C VAL A 87 1.44 -7.66 -11.47
N ILE A 88 1.78 -6.78 -10.54
CA ILE A 88 1.29 -5.41 -10.44
C ILE A 88 2.46 -4.48 -10.77
N SER A 89 2.33 -3.67 -11.81
CA SER A 89 3.30 -2.61 -12.12
C SER A 89 3.08 -1.43 -11.17
N ILE A 90 4.11 -0.93 -10.48
CA ILE A 90 3.96 0.17 -9.52
C ILE A 90 3.42 1.45 -10.18
N GLY A 91 3.74 1.69 -11.46
CA GLY A 91 3.24 2.84 -12.20
C GLY A 91 1.77 2.74 -12.62
N GLN A 92 1.25 1.52 -12.82
CA GLN A 92 -0.13 1.27 -13.27
C GLN A 92 -1.07 0.88 -12.13
N GLY A 93 -0.54 0.27 -11.06
CA GLY A 93 -1.31 -0.25 -9.95
C GLY A 93 -2.40 -1.22 -10.41
N LEU A 94 -3.61 -1.05 -9.86
CA LEU A 94 -4.80 -1.86 -10.15
C LEU A 94 -5.74 -1.19 -11.15
N THR A 95 -5.21 -0.35 -12.04
CA THR A 95 -6.02 0.40 -13.00
C THR A 95 -6.46 -0.49 -14.16
N ILE A 96 -7.71 -0.31 -14.59
CA ILE A 96 -8.32 -0.97 -15.75
C ILE A 96 -8.91 0.14 -16.61
N PRO A 97 -8.73 0.11 -17.95
CA PRO A 97 -9.41 1.04 -18.84
C PRO A 97 -10.91 1.10 -18.54
N GLN A 98 -11.44 2.31 -18.36
CA GLN A 98 -12.87 2.49 -18.19
C GLN A 98 -13.55 2.34 -19.55
N VAL A 99 -14.57 1.49 -19.61
CA VAL A 99 -15.43 1.30 -20.79
C VAL A 99 -16.88 1.43 -20.35
N GLU A 100 -17.78 1.67 -21.29
CA GLU A 100 -19.20 1.89 -21.00
C GLU A 100 -19.90 0.59 -20.53
N SER A 101 -19.51 -0.55 -21.09
CA SER A 101 -20.12 -1.85 -20.75
C SER A 101 -19.55 -2.42 -19.46
N VAL A 102 -20.43 -2.72 -18.50
CA VAL A 102 -20.06 -3.40 -17.25
C VAL A 102 -19.50 -4.80 -17.53
N GLU A 103 -20.05 -5.51 -18.52
CA GLU A 103 -19.59 -6.84 -18.92
C GLU A 103 -18.20 -6.81 -19.54
N GLU A 104 -17.94 -5.84 -20.44
CA GLU A 104 -16.63 -5.65 -21.04
C GLU A 104 -15.59 -5.30 -19.98
N GLN A 105 -15.95 -4.44 -19.04
CA GLN A 105 -15.10 -4.09 -17.92
C GLN A 105 -14.83 -5.27 -16.99
N LEU A 106 -15.82 -6.13 -16.76
CA LEU A 106 -15.64 -7.37 -16.02
C LEU A 106 -14.63 -8.28 -16.72
N ASN A 107 -14.78 -8.51 -18.03
CA ASN A 107 -13.87 -9.34 -18.80
C ASN A 107 -12.42 -8.79 -18.78
N MET A 108 -12.23 -7.48 -18.97
CA MET A 108 -10.91 -6.87 -18.81
C MET A 108 -10.34 -7.02 -17.39
N THR A 109 -11.18 -6.97 -16.37
CA THR A 109 -10.77 -7.19 -14.98
C THR A 109 -10.32 -8.63 -14.75
N ILE A 110 -11.08 -9.59 -15.28
CA ILE A 110 -10.74 -11.01 -15.23
C ILE A 110 -9.41 -11.26 -15.94
N ASP A 111 -9.21 -10.69 -17.14
CA ASP A 111 -7.99 -10.88 -17.92
C ASP A 111 -6.76 -10.25 -17.24
N THR A 112 -6.92 -9.09 -16.62
CA THR A 112 -5.81 -8.34 -16.02
C THR A 112 -5.47 -8.82 -14.61
N PHE A 113 -6.48 -9.13 -13.81
CA PHE A 113 -6.33 -9.45 -12.39
C PHE A 113 -7.10 -10.71 -11.98
N PRO A 114 -6.90 -11.85 -12.66
CA PRO A 114 -7.71 -13.06 -12.43
C PRO A 114 -7.62 -13.53 -10.98
N GLY A 115 -6.43 -13.47 -10.36
CA GLY A 115 -6.23 -13.85 -8.98
C GLY A 115 -6.89 -12.93 -7.95
N LEU A 116 -7.19 -11.67 -8.31
CA LEU A 116 -7.73 -10.67 -7.38
C LEU A 116 -9.25 -10.49 -7.49
N ILE A 117 -9.88 -10.92 -8.59
CA ILE A 117 -11.34 -10.82 -8.75
C ILE A 117 -12.10 -12.06 -8.24
N ILE A 118 -11.40 -13.18 -8.01
CA ILE A 118 -12.04 -14.40 -7.48
C ILE A 118 -12.58 -14.13 -6.06
N PRO A 119 -13.90 -14.30 -5.82
CA PRO A 119 -14.52 -13.94 -4.55
C PRO A 119 -14.00 -14.77 -3.37
N GLU A 120 -13.75 -16.06 -3.58
CA GLU A 120 -13.34 -17.03 -2.55
C GLU A 120 -11.88 -16.86 -2.09
N GLN A 121 -11.06 -16.13 -2.85
CA GLN A 121 -9.70 -15.81 -2.42
C GLN A 121 -9.74 -15.06 -1.09
N SER A 122 -8.89 -15.45 -0.15
CA SER A 122 -8.93 -14.94 1.24
C SER A 122 -7.55 -14.58 1.80
N LYS A 123 -6.48 -14.95 1.09
CA LYS A 123 -5.10 -14.73 1.52
C LYS A 123 -4.28 -14.16 0.39
N ILE A 124 -3.35 -13.28 0.73
CA ILE A 124 -2.42 -12.69 -0.22
C ILE A 124 -1.05 -12.45 0.42
N GLY A 125 0.01 -12.67 -0.33
CA GLY A 125 1.37 -12.26 0.04
C GLY A 125 2.09 -11.70 -1.18
N CYS A 126 2.85 -10.63 -1.00
CA CYS A 126 3.44 -9.89 -2.12
C CYS A 126 4.90 -9.52 -1.89
N ALA A 127 5.71 -9.56 -2.94
CA ALA A 127 7.12 -9.18 -2.93
C ALA A 127 7.49 -8.36 -4.18
N GLU A 128 8.50 -7.51 -4.07
CA GLU A 128 9.09 -6.84 -5.22
C GLU A 128 9.72 -7.86 -6.17
N ILE A 129 9.57 -7.63 -7.47
CA ILE A 129 10.08 -8.52 -8.53
C ILE A 129 10.69 -7.70 -9.68
N GLU A 130 11.76 -8.24 -10.27
CA GLU A 130 12.41 -7.66 -11.44
C GLU A 130 11.91 -8.31 -12.74
N CYS A 131 11.28 -7.52 -13.62
CA CYS A 131 10.81 -8.00 -14.91
C CYS A 131 11.55 -7.28 -16.05
N ARG A 132 12.52 -7.97 -16.66
CA ARG A 132 13.30 -7.43 -17.78
C ARG A 132 12.44 -7.43 -19.05
N GLY A 133 12.24 -6.27 -19.69
CA GLY A 133 11.62 -6.19 -21.03
C GLY A 133 10.47 -5.20 -21.22
N ARG A 134 10.09 -4.42 -20.21
CA ARG A 134 9.26 -3.21 -20.39
C ARG A 134 9.98 -2.01 -19.75
N ASP A 135 10.38 -1.06 -20.58
CA ASP A 135 10.72 0.33 -20.22
C ASP A 135 11.38 0.58 -18.86
N ASN A 136 12.55 -0.01 -18.56
CA ASN A 136 13.34 0.35 -17.36
C ASN A 136 12.54 0.42 -16.04
N THR A 137 11.37 -0.23 -15.94
CA THR A 137 10.52 -0.18 -14.76
C THR A 137 11.09 -1.15 -13.75
N ARG A 138 11.99 -0.62 -12.93
CA ARG A 138 12.70 -1.39 -11.89
C ARG A 138 11.77 -1.97 -10.82
N ASP A 139 10.49 -1.64 -10.84
CA ASP A 139 9.62 -1.81 -9.68
C ASP A 139 8.27 -2.43 -10.10
N SER A 140 8.23 -3.77 -10.18
CA SER A 140 6.98 -4.54 -10.22
C SER A 140 6.79 -5.27 -8.90
N ILE A 141 5.55 -5.60 -8.56
CA ILE A 141 5.20 -6.35 -7.36
C ILE A 141 4.54 -7.64 -7.81
N LEU A 142 5.08 -8.78 -7.37
CA LEU A 142 4.45 -10.08 -7.48
C LEU A 142 3.57 -10.31 -6.26
N CYS A 143 2.30 -10.60 -6.49
CA CYS A 143 1.38 -11.05 -5.44
C CYS A 143 0.93 -12.48 -5.71
N LEU A 144 0.90 -13.31 -4.67
CA LEU A 144 0.32 -14.64 -4.69
C LEU A 144 -0.98 -14.60 -3.89
N THR A 145 -2.08 -15.08 -4.48
CA THR A 145 -3.43 -15.03 -3.88
C THR A 145 -4.04 -16.43 -3.84
N GLY A 146 -4.56 -16.86 -2.69
CA GLY A 146 -5.07 -18.21 -2.46
C GLY A 146 -6.43 -18.25 -1.74
N PRO A 147 -7.16 -19.40 -1.81
CA PRO A 147 -6.64 -20.73 -2.18
C PRO A 147 -6.84 -21.18 -3.64
N LYS A 148 -7.55 -20.41 -4.48
CA LYS A 148 -7.87 -20.84 -5.85
C LYS A 148 -6.64 -20.69 -6.74
N LEU A 149 -6.42 -21.68 -7.62
CA LEU A 149 -5.27 -21.78 -8.53
C LEU A 149 -5.55 -21.28 -9.95
N GLU A 150 -6.82 -21.13 -10.31
CA GLU A 150 -7.27 -20.60 -11.59
C GLU A 150 -8.59 -19.86 -11.43
N PHE A 151 -8.87 -18.95 -12.35
CA PHE A 151 -10.16 -18.29 -12.45
C PHE A 151 -11.15 -19.18 -13.18
N ARG A 152 -12.39 -19.24 -12.67
CA ARG A 152 -13.51 -19.89 -13.32
C ARG A 152 -14.72 -18.96 -13.29
N TYR A 153 -15.43 -18.86 -14.41
CA TYR A 153 -16.64 -18.03 -14.48
C TYR A 153 -17.70 -18.47 -13.46
N GLU A 154 -17.76 -19.76 -13.10
CA GLU A 154 -18.69 -20.25 -12.09
C GLU A 154 -18.39 -19.75 -10.67
N ASP A 155 -17.17 -19.26 -10.41
CA ASP A 155 -16.81 -18.66 -9.13
C ASP A 155 -17.39 -17.23 -9.01
N LEU A 156 -17.80 -16.60 -10.12
CA LEU A 156 -18.48 -15.30 -10.12
C LEU A 156 -19.99 -15.47 -10.00
N LYS A 157 -20.47 -15.40 -8.76
CA LYS A 157 -21.90 -15.25 -8.49
C LYS A 157 -22.36 -13.83 -8.76
N THR A 158 -23.64 -13.70 -9.14
CA THR A 158 -24.29 -12.41 -9.31
C THR A 158 -25.36 -12.22 -8.23
N GLY A 159 -25.28 -11.11 -7.51
CA GLY A 159 -26.21 -10.75 -6.45
C GLY A 159 -25.80 -9.47 -5.73
N PRO A 160 -26.64 -8.93 -4.84
CA PRO A 160 -26.30 -7.72 -4.11
C PRO A 160 -24.99 -7.89 -3.31
N PRO A 161 -24.06 -6.92 -3.36
CA PRO A 161 -22.77 -7.03 -2.68
C PRO A 161 -22.90 -7.36 -1.18
N GLY A 162 -22.23 -8.43 -0.77
CA GLY A 162 -22.24 -8.91 0.62
C GLY A 162 -23.51 -9.66 1.05
N SER A 163 -24.47 -9.93 0.16
CA SER A 163 -25.69 -10.68 0.50
C SER A 163 -25.46 -12.17 0.72
N GLU A 164 -24.33 -12.71 0.25
CA GLU A 164 -23.98 -14.14 0.37
C GLU A 164 -22.69 -14.35 1.16
N CYS A 165 -22.37 -13.46 2.11
CA CYS A 165 -21.22 -13.66 2.99
C CYS A 165 -21.47 -14.80 3.98
N PRO A 166 -20.70 -15.90 3.94
CA PRO A 166 -20.94 -17.06 4.81
C PRO A 166 -20.73 -16.75 6.29
N ASN A 167 -19.78 -15.87 6.62
CA ASN A 167 -19.40 -15.52 7.99
C ASN A 167 -19.82 -14.09 8.37
N GLY A 168 -20.65 -13.43 7.57
CA GLY A 168 -20.97 -12.01 7.71
C GLY A 168 -19.94 -11.08 7.03
N LYS A 169 -20.15 -9.78 7.22
CA LYS A 169 -19.49 -8.71 6.46
C LYS A 169 -18.66 -7.80 7.36
N GLY A 170 -17.46 -7.44 6.90
CA GLY A 170 -16.61 -6.42 7.51
C GLY A 170 -17.16 -4.99 7.31
N LYS A 171 -16.51 -4.01 7.95
CA LYS A 171 -16.90 -2.58 7.86
C LYS A 171 -16.79 -2.02 6.43
N ASN A 172 -15.63 -2.14 5.80
CA ASN A 172 -15.42 -3.20 4.84
C ASN A 172 -16.31 -3.39 3.59
N GLY A 173 -17.57 -3.76 3.76
CA GLY A 173 -18.33 -4.21 2.58
C GLY A 173 -18.02 -5.63 2.11
N LEU A 174 -16.84 -6.17 2.39
CA LEU A 174 -16.41 -7.51 1.99
C LEU A 174 -16.77 -8.54 3.06
N CYS A 175 -16.82 -9.80 2.63
CA CYS A 175 -17.08 -10.93 3.49
C CYS A 175 -15.85 -11.24 4.36
N PHE A 176 -16.07 -11.66 5.60
CA PHE A 176 -14.98 -12.19 6.40
C PHE A 176 -14.44 -13.47 5.73
N SER A 177 -13.17 -13.45 5.40
CA SER A 177 -12.39 -14.66 5.14
C SER A 177 -12.50 -15.62 6.32
N GLU A 178 -12.54 -16.92 6.06
CA GLU A 178 -12.36 -17.93 7.11
C GLU A 178 -10.93 -17.84 7.68
N GLU A 179 -10.70 -16.92 8.61
CA GLU A 179 -9.65 -17.13 9.59
C GLU A 179 -10.13 -18.29 10.46
N LYS A 180 -9.43 -19.43 10.43
CA LYS A 180 -9.44 -20.32 11.59
C LYS A 180 -9.03 -19.44 12.77
N SER A 181 -10.01 -18.97 13.52
CA SER A 181 -9.82 -18.56 14.88
C SER A 181 -9.13 -19.73 15.55
N ILE A 182 -7.81 -19.64 15.72
CA ILE A 182 -7.20 -20.28 16.87
C ILE A 182 -7.81 -19.50 18.03
N SER A 183 -8.97 -19.98 18.48
CA SER A 183 -9.51 -19.72 19.78
C SER A 183 -8.49 -20.27 20.78
N ASN A 184 -7.42 -19.51 21.01
CA ASN A 184 -6.78 -19.54 22.31
C ASN A 184 -7.86 -19.02 23.25
N GLY A 185 -8.56 -19.97 23.87
CA GLY A 185 -9.66 -19.70 24.77
C GLY A 185 -9.26 -18.71 25.84
N PHE A 186 -9.69 -17.47 25.67
CA PHE A 186 -9.93 -16.54 26.76
C PHE A 186 -11.28 -15.93 26.45
N GLY A 187 -12.29 -16.41 27.19
CA GLY A 187 -13.62 -15.81 27.18
C GLY A 187 -13.58 -14.35 27.65
N PRO A 188 -14.73 -13.67 27.59
CA PRO A 188 -14.85 -12.27 27.95
C PRO A 188 -14.36 -12.05 29.39
N LYS A 189 -13.36 -11.20 29.58
CA LYS A 189 -13.09 -10.64 30.90
C LYS A 189 -13.96 -9.41 31.07
N GLU A 190 -14.99 -9.60 31.88
CA GLU A 190 -15.74 -8.57 32.57
C GLU A 190 -14.79 -7.54 33.20
N ASP A 191 -15.07 -6.28 32.92
CA ASP A 191 -14.98 -5.08 33.76
C ASP A 191 -14.00 -5.14 34.93
N LEU A 192 -12.77 -4.65 34.70
CA LEU A 192 -11.87 -4.17 35.75
C LEU A 192 -11.59 -2.68 35.55
N GLU A 193 -12.64 -1.91 35.82
CA GLU A 193 -12.53 -0.54 36.31
C GLU A 193 -11.76 -0.54 37.64
N ASN A 194 -10.87 0.44 37.82
CA ASN A 194 -10.00 0.71 38.97
C ASN A 194 -8.67 -0.05 39.06
N ARG A 195 -7.63 0.56 38.49
CA ARG A 195 -6.32 0.73 39.15
C ARG A 195 -5.57 1.94 38.58
N GLU A 196 -5.19 2.85 39.47
CA GLU A 196 -4.41 4.07 39.21
C GLU A 196 -3.03 3.79 38.59
N PRO A 197 -2.47 4.73 37.81
CA PRO A 197 -1.20 4.56 37.12
C PRO A 197 0.00 4.71 38.08
N LYS A 198 0.92 3.74 38.05
CA LYS A 198 2.27 3.90 38.61
C LYS A 198 3.23 4.32 37.49
N GLY A 199 3.86 5.47 37.68
CA GLY A 199 4.74 6.11 36.71
C GLY A 199 6.19 5.59 36.66
N GLY A 200 6.94 6.24 35.76
CA GLY A 200 8.36 6.06 35.47
C GLY A 200 8.57 5.25 34.17
N GLU A 201 9.30 5.69 33.14
CA GLU A 201 10.15 6.84 32.90
C GLU A 201 10.07 7.19 31.40
N GLU A 202 9.91 8.47 31.06
CA GLU A 202 10.13 8.97 29.71
C GLU A 202 11.63 8.99 29.42
N LYS A 203 12.05 8.37 28.30
CA LYS A 203 13.37 8.60 27.71
C LYS A 203 13.21 9.50 26.49
N ASN A 204 13.58 10.74 26.73
CA ASN A 204 13.58 11.87 25.82
C ASN A 204 14.71 11.64 24.79
N SER A 205 14.38 11.34 23.54
CA SER A 205 15.34 11.43 22.44
C SER A 205 15.08 12.72 21.65
N SER A 206 15.60 13.82 22.19
CA SER A 206 15.72 15.09 21.47
C SER A 206 16.86 14.97 20.45
N SER A 207 16.51 14.71 19.19
CA SER A 207 17.44 14.91 18.07
C SER A 207 17.40 16.38 17.68
N TYR A 208 18.36 17.15 18.19
CA TYR A 208 18.59 18.54 17.80
C TYR A 208 19.07 18.62 16.35
N GLY A 209 18.13 18.85 15.42
CA GLY A 209 18.43 19.36 14.08
C GLY A 209 18.66 20.87 14.10
N ILE A 210 19.66 21.36 14.86
CA ILE A 210 20.10 22.76 14.80
C ILE A 210 21.42 22.81 14.03
N SER A 211 21.34 22.76 12.70
CA SER A 211 22.52 23.00 11.85
C SER A 211 22.24 23.83 10.59
N GLY A 212 21.02 24.38 10.43
CA GLY A 212 20.68 25.23 9.27
C GLY A 212 20.47 26.71 9.58
N LEU A 213 20.06 27.05 10.81
CA LEU A 213 19.65 28.42 11.15
C LEU A 213 20.74 29.26 11.83
N VAL A 214 21.77 28.63 12.42
CA VAL A 214 22.83 29.34 13.15
C VAL A 214 23.80 30.07 12.19
N PHE A 215 23.95 29.58 10.95
CA PHE A 215 24.82 30.23 9.97
C PHE A 215 24.23 31.51 9.35
N CYS A 216 22.92 31.75 9.46
CA CYS A 216 22.30 32.98 8.95
C CYS A 216 22.37 34.16 9.94
N PHE A 217 22.48 33.90 11.25
CA PHE A 217 22.54 34.98 12.25
C PHE A 217 23.92 35.62 12.37
N ILE A 218 25.01 34.90 12.07
CA ILE A 218 26.38 35.43 12.18
C ILE A 218 26.61 36.54 11.14
N PHE A 219 26.05 36.43 9.93
CA PHE A 219 26.22 37.46 8.90
C PHE A 219 25.34 38.70 9.07
N MET A 220 24.28 38.64 9.88
CA MET A 220 23.39 39.78 10.13
C MET A 220 23.91 40.70 11.25
N ILE A 221 24.77 40.21 12.15
CA ILE A 221 25.32 41.02 13.25
C ILE A 221 26.62 41.75 12.84
N SER A 222 27.36 41.25 11.86
CA SER A 222 28.56 41.93 11.34
C SER A 222 28.29 43.15 10.45
N GLY A 223 27.03 43.42 10.10
CA GLY A 223 26.62 44.61 9.33
C GLY A 223 26.04 45.76 10.16
N LEU A 224 25.95 45.60 11.49
CA LEU A 224 25.31 46.56 12.40
C LEU A 224 26.26 47.23 13.40
N ILE A 225 27.57 46.96 13.30
CA ILE A 225 28.62 47.62 14.08
C ILE A 225 29.72 48.06 13.12
N GLY A 226 29.60 49.27 12.58
CA GLY A 226 30.55 49.84 11.63
C GLY A 226 30.07 51.16 11.05
N GLU A 227 29.82 52.14 11.92
CA GLU A 227 30.04 53.56 11.60
C GLU A 227 31.32 54.01 12.30
#